data_AF-A0A6L6PFW5-F1
#
_entry.id   AF-A0A6L6PFW5-F1
#
_cell.length_a   1.000
_cell.length_b   1.000
_cell.length_c   1.000
_cell.angle_alpha   90.00
_cell.angle_beta   90.00
_cell.angle_gamma   90.00
#
_symmetry.space_group_name_H-M   'P 1'
#
loop_
_entity.id
_entity.type
_entity.pdbx_description
1 polymer ?
#
loop_
_entity_poly.entity_id
_entity_poly.type
_entity_poly.pdbx_seq_one_letter_code
_entity_poly.pdbx_strand_id
1 'polypeptide(L)' 'MYQLQVENMSCGHCVGAVTKAVQTVDAAAKVEIDLATKSVKIDSAAPLAPFKSAIADAGYPVASTA' A
#
# COMPACT_ATOMS: atom_id res chain seq x y z
N MET A 1 9.83 -7.13 3.78
CA MET A 1 8.70 -6.45 4.46
C MET A 1 8.93 -4.96 4.52
N TYR A 2 7.95 -4.19 4.05
CA TYR A 2 7.92 -2.73 4.06
C TYR A 2 6.68 -2.23 4.80
N GLN A 3 6.78 -1.08 5.48
CA GLN A 3 5.62 -0.44 6.10
C GLN A 3 5.42 0.97 5.55
N LEU A 4 4.19 1.23 5.11
CA LEU A 4 3.76 2.48 4.49
C LEU A 4 2.63 3.09 5.32
N GLN A 5 2.62 4.39 5.52
CA GLN A 5 1.47 5.10 6.08
C GLN A 5 0.70 5.81 4.98
N VAL A 6 -0.63 5.63 4.99
CA VAL A 6 -1.53 6.23 4.01
C VAL A 6 -2.58 7.05 4.75
N GLU A 7 -2.43 8.38 4.74
CA GLU A 7 -3.29 9.28 5.53
C GLU A 7 -4.75 9.29 5.06
N ASN A 8 -4.99 8.96 3.79
CA ASN A 8 -6.31 9.03 3.13
C ASN A 8 -7.11 7.71 3.18
N MET A 9 -6.73 6.74 4.04
CA MET A 9 -7.51 5.52 4.25
C MET A 9 -8.62 5.76 5.29
N SER A 10 -9.81 6.12 4.83
CA SER A 10 -10.98 6.32 5.71
C SER A 10 -12.15 5.36 5.44
N CYS A 11 -12.06 4.47 4.45
CA CYS A 11 -13.13 3.54 4.11
C CYS A 11 -12.60 2.19 3.60
N GLY A 12 -13.39 1.11 3.73
CA GLY A 12 -13.02 -0.24 3.26
C GLY A 12 -12.72 -0.33 1.76
N HIS A 13 -13.24 0.62 0.95
CA HIS A 13 -12.90 0.73 -0.48
C HIS A 13 -11.42 1.05 -0.72
N CYS A 14 -10.77 1.78 0.19
CA CYS A 14 -9.35 2.15 0.08
C CYS A 14 -8.44 0.91 0.17
N VAL A 15 -8.83 -0.07 1.00
CA VAL A 15 -8.08 -1.31 1.22
C VAL A 15 -7.96 -2.09 -0.09
N GLY A 16 -9.09 -2.35 -0.74
CA GLY A 16 -9.12 -3.11 -1.99
C GLY A 16 -8.32 -2.45 -3.10
N ALA A 17 -8.40 -1.12 -3.23
CA ALA A 17 -7.67 -0.37 -4.25
C ALA A 17 -6.15 -0.43 -4.03
N VAL A 18 -5.67 -0.22 -2.80
CA VAL A 18 -4.24 -0.28 -2.47
C VAL A 18 -3.69 -1.70 -2.64
N THR A 19 -4.41 -2.72 -2.18
CA THR A 19 -4.04 -4.12 -2.39
C THR A 19 -3.96 -4.47 -3.88
N LYS A 20 -4.84 -3.92 -4.72
CA LYS A 20 -4.78 -4.09 -6.18
C LYS A 20 -3.54 -3.40 -6.79
N ALA A 21 -3.27 -2.17 -6.39
CA ALA A 21 -2.12 -1.39 -6.87
C ALA A 21 -0.78 -2.06 -6.52
N VAL A 22 -0.69 -2.66 -5.32
CA VAL A 22 0.50 -3.44 -4.94
C VAL A 22 0.62 -4.71 -5.78
N GLN A 23 -0.48 -5.44 -5.97
CA GLN A 23 -0.48 -6.65 -6.81
C GLN A 23 -0.20 -6.39 -8.30
N THR A 24 -0.47 -5.18 -8.81
CA THR A 24 -0.07 -4.81 -10.17
C THR A 24 1.44 -4.65 -10.33
N VAL A 25 2.16 -4.33 -9.25
CA VAL A 25 3.63 -4.30 -9.24
C VAL A 25 4.20 -5.70 -9.01
N ASP A 26 3.65 -6.42 -8.04
CA ASP A 26 4.08 -7.77 -7.70
C ASP A 26 2.87 -8.62 -7.31
N ALA A 27 2.46 -9.53 -8.19
CA ALA A 27 1.26 -10.33 -8.00
C ALA A 27 1.37 -11.31 -6.81
N ALA A 28 2.60 -11.60 -6.36
CA ALA A 28 2.87 -12.44 -5.20
C ALA A 28 2.98 -11.64 -3.88
N ALA A 29 2.90 -10.30 -3.94
CA ALA A 29 3.05 -9.46 -2.76
C ALA A 29 1.90 -9.67 -1.78
N LYS A 30 2.25 -9.90 -0.51
CA LYS A 30 1.28 -9.89 0.58
C LYS A 30 1.08 -8.47 1.06
N VAL A 31 -0.19 -8.07 1.17
CA VAL A 31 -0.59 -6.74 1.62
C VAL A 31 -1.45 -6.89 2.87
N GLU A 32 -1.01 -6.29 3.96
CA GLU A 32 -1.77 -6.23 5.21
C GLU A 32 -2.04 -4.77 5.54
N ILE A 33 -3.31 -4.40 5.69
CA ILE A 33 -3.71 -3.01 5.90
C ILE A 33 -4.38 -2.92 7.27
N ASP A 34 -3.82 -2.08 8.13
CA ASP A 34 -4.36 -1.74 9.42
C ASP A 34 -4.97 -0.34 9.36
N LEU A 35 -6.30 -0.29 9.30
CA LEU A 35 -7.05 0.97 9.24
C LEU A 35 -6.99 1.75 10.55
N ALA A 36 -6.78 1.08 11.69
CA ALA A 36 -6.71 1.71 13.01
C ALA A 36 -5.47 2.63 13.12
N THR A 37 -4.34 2.18 12.60
CA THR A 37 -3.06 2.90 12.58
C THR A 37 -2.74 3.53 11.21
N LYS A 38 -3.61 3.31 10.22
CA LYS A 38 -3.43 3.73 8.82
C LYS A 38 -2.12 3.22 8.21
N SER A 39 -1.73 2.01 8.59
CA SER A 39 -0.49 1.36 8.17
C SER A 39 -0.77 0.29 7.12
N VAL A 40 0.05 0.24 6.09
CA VAL A 40 0.03 -0.73 5.00
C VAL A 40 1.37 -1.46 5.03
N LYS A 41 1.34 -2.75 5.36
CA LYS A 41 2.50 -3.63 5.29
C LYS A 41 2.49 -4.36 3.96
N ILE A 42 3.63 -4.35 3.30
CA ILE A 42 3.86 -5.05 2.04
C ILE A 42 5.00 -6.04 2.24
N ASP A 43 4.72 -7.32 2.06
CA ASP A 43 5.74 -8.34 1.98
C ASP A 43 5.94 -8.76 0.53
N SER A 44 7.07 -8.34 -0.03
CA SER A 44 7.50 -8.66 -1.40
C SER A 44 9.02 -8.56 -1.48
N ALA A 45 9.60 -9.23 -2.47
CA ALA A 45 11.01 -9.12 -2.84
C ALA A 45 11.30 -7.90 -3.74
N ALA A 46 10.26 -7.29 -4.33
CA ALA A 46 10.40 -6.12 -5.18
C ALA A 46 10.73 -4.85 -4.37
N PRO A 47 11.40 -3.85 -4.97
CA PRO A 47 11.74 -2.61 -4.28
C PRO A 47 10.50 -1.79 -3.90
N LEU A 48 10.62 -0.94 -2.86
CA LEU A 48 9.52 -0.11 -2.36
C LEU A 48 9.05 0.98 -3.34
N ALA A 49 9.96 1.52 -4.15
CA ALA A 49 9.70 2.63 -5.08
C ALA A 49 8.53 2.40 -6.05
N PRO A 50 8.43 1.27 -6.78
CA PRO A 50 7.29 0.98 -7.64
C PRO A 50 5.99 0.84 -6.86
N PHE A 51 6.00 0.28 -5.65
CA PHE A 51 4.80 0.21 -4.81
C PHE A 51 4.29 1.60 -4.43
N LYS A 52 5.16 2.51 -3.98
CA LYS A 52 4.74 3.89 -3.67
C LYS A 52 4.10 4.56 -4.87
N SER A 53 4.68 4.38 -6.06
CA SER A 53 4.17 4.99 -7.29
C SER A 53 2.82 4.41 -7.66
N ALA A 54 2.65 3.08 -7.63
CA ALA A 54 1.38 2.43 -7.93
C ALA A 54 0.26 2.83 -6.95
N ILE A 55 0.61 2.93 -5.67
CA ILE A 55 -0.34 3.33 -4.61
C ILE A 55 -0.74 4.81 -4.77
N ALA A 56 0.22 5.68 -5.12
CA ALA A 56 -0.07 7.08 -5.44
C ALA A 56 -0.91 7.25 -6.71
N ASP A 57 -0.64 6.47 -7.77
CA ASP A 57 -1.39 6.46 -9.02
C ASP A 57 -2.84 6.01 -8.82
N ALA A 58 -3.06 5.07 -7.88
CA ALA A 58 -4.38 4.66 -7.44
C ALA A 58 -5.13 5.75 -6.61
N GLY A 59 -4.53 6.92 -6.40
CA GLY A 59 -5.13 8.04 -5.65
C GLY A 59 -4.87 8.01 -4.14
N TYR A 60 -3.94 7.16 -3.68
CA TYR A 60 -3.59 7.00 -2.27
C TYR A 60 -2.12 7.38 -2.04
N PRO A 61 -1.77 8.67 -1.96
CA PRO A 61 -0.40 9.06 -1.72
C PRO A 61 0.11 8.52 -0.37
N VAL A 62 1.32 7.96 -0.40
CA VAL A 62 2.00 7.44 0.78
C VAL A 62 2.60 8.62 1.55
N ALA A 63 2.13 8.83 2.78
CA ALA A 63 2.52 9.94 3.63
C ALA A 63 3.89 9.74 4.29
N SER A 64 4.18 8.50 4.69
CA SER A 64 5.44 8.17 5.36
C SER A 64 5.81 6.72 5.15
N THR A 65 7.11 6.43 5.13
CA THR A 65 7.62 5.07 4.95
C THR A 65 8.58 4.76 6.06
N ALA A 66 8.26 3.73 6.84
CA ALA A 66 9.00 3.30 8.02
C ALA A 66 9.59 1.90 7.78
#